data_AF-A0A9D9BPJ7-F1
#
_entry.id   AF-A0A9D9BPJ7-F1
#
_cell.length_a   1.000
_cell.length_b   1.000
_cell.length_c   1.000
_cell.angle_alpha   90.00
_cell.angle_beta   90.00
_cell.angle_gamma   90.00
#
_symmetry.space_group_name_H-M   'P 1'
#
loop_
_entity.id
_entity.type
_entity.pdbx_description
1 polymer ?
#
loop_
_entity_poly.entity_id
_entity_poly.type
_entity_poly.pdbx_seq_one_letter_code
_entity_poly.pdbx_strand_id
1 'polypeptide(L)'
;MNFLKKLFGGSNNDKHKADKPSQPEPNTNDSEKVGLSGIGTEEYFEKRYTEDTIDESILEGTLKMIEGYFPANKIEPEIKSPINHPKNLDQTIDDGFGFVLYCKAMNMDENYAVGLLAMAFNDFMIKTHGFKLYLDSEPEYPLRAMTLKYDNQGAMLSLYPIEYTAKVINYEANFNDLYEKIKTNLEHMPTSDDILDKLMGKTNDSDKDV
;
A
#
# COMPACT_ATOMS: atom_id res chain seq x y z
N MET A 1 -2.65 -3.82 19.05
CA MET A 1 -3.81 -2.89 19.20
C MET A 1 -3.44 -1.40 19.35
N ASN A 2 -2.16 -1.01 19.39
CA ASN A 2 -1.77 0.41 19.48
C ASN A 2 -1.71 1.12 18.12
N PHE A 3 -1.49 0.38 17.03
CA PHE A 3 -1.31 0.94 15.68
C PHE A 3 -2.61 1.58 15.13
N LEU A 4 -3.74 0.87 15.13
CA LEU A 4 -5.03 1.43 14.71
C LEU A 4 -5.50 2.59 15.62
N LYS A 5 -5.25 2.49 16.93
CA LYS A 5 -5.50 3.60 17.86
C LYS A 5 -4.60 4.82 17.58
N LYS A 6 -3.36 4.61 17.13
CA LYS A 6 -2.42 5.70 16.78
C LYS A 6 -2.81 6.37 15.45
N LEU A 7 -3.36 5.61 14.50
CA LEU A 7 -3.84 6.14 13.21
C LEU A 7 -5.16 6.92 13.31
N PHE A 8 -6.07 6.50 14.19
CA PHE A 8 -7.44 7.04 14.24
C PHE A 8 -7.83 7.69 15.58
N GLY A 9 -6.96 7.65 16.59
CA GLY A 9 -7.23 8.15 17.95
C GLY A 9 -6.80 9.60 18.22
N GLY A 10 -6.63 10.44 17.20
CA GLY A 10 -6.26 11.84 17.37
C GLY A 10 -7.44 12.72 17.79
N SER A 11 -7.61 12.94 19.11
CA SER A 11 -8.44 14.03 19.64
C SER A 11 -7.59 15.29 19.87
N ASN A 12 -8.12 16.43 19.43
CA ASN A 12 -7.56 17.78 19.41
C ASN A 12 -6.73 18.22 20.64
N ASN A 13 -5.52 18.74 20.37
CA ASN A 13 -5.06 20.09 20.77
C ASN A 13 -3.58 20.23 20.38
N ASP A 14 -3.27 21.08 19.40
CA ASP A 14 -2.52 22.32 19.66
C ASP A 14 -2.14 23.04 18.36
N LYS A 15 -2.54 24.31 18.33
CA LYS A 15 -2.09 25.29 17.36
C LYS A 15 -0.65 25.65 17.69
N HIS A 16 0.31 25.24 16.85
CA HIS A 16 1.55 25.98 16.70
C HIS A 16 1.94 26.05 15.22
N LYS A 17 1.73 27.23 14.64
CA LYS A 17 2.48 27.70 13.47
C LYS A 17 3.96 27.74 13.85
N ALA A 18 4.80 27.08 13.08
CA ALA A 18 6.24 27.33 13.06
C ALA A 18 6.69 27.39 11.59
N ASP A 19 7.34 28.51 11.26
CA ASP A 19 7.86 28.84 9.94
C ASP A 19 8.84 27.76 9.43
N LYS A 20 8.61 27.28 8.21
CA LYS A 20 9.56 26.42 7.50
C LYS A 20 10.71 27.28 6.93
N PRO A 21 11.98 26.90 7.14
CA PRO A 21 13.07 27.43 6.32
C PRO A 21 12.99 26.83 4.92
N SER A 22 12.99 27.69 3.91
CA SER A 22 13.10 27.32 2.50
C SER A 22 14.47 26.67 2.24
N GLN A 23 14.49 25.46 1.69
CA GLN A 23 15.66 24.87 1.05
C GLN A 23 15.40 24.68 -0.45
N PRO A 24 16.46 24.68 -1.28
CA PRO A 24 16.37 24.97 -2.70
C PRO A 24 15.78 23.81 -3.49
N GLU A 25 14.82 24.11 -4.37
CA GLU A 25 14.29 23.18 -5.36
C GLU A 25 15.40 22.78 -6.35
N PRO A 26 15.69 21.48 -6.54
CA PRO A 26 16.43 21.02 -7.70
C PRO A 26 15.49 21.04 -8.92
N ASN A 27 15.93 21.68 -10.01
CA ASN A 27 15.24 21.74 -11.30
C ASN A 27 14.78 20.34 -11.78
N THR A 28 13.47 20.10 -11.82
CA THR A 28 12.80 18.82 -12.14
C THR A 28 12.30 18.72 -13.60
N ASN A 29 12.96 19.34 -14.57
CA ASN A 29 12.41 19.38 -15.94
C ASN A 29 12.59 18.07 -16.75
N ASP A 30 13.35 17.07 -16.26
CA ASP A 30 13.53 15.77 -16.96
C ASP A 30 12.90 14.55 -16.24
N SER A 31 12.37 14.70 -15.02
CA SER A 31 11.85 13.58 -14.22
C SER A 31 10.47 13.08 -14.65
N GLU A 32 9.66 13.90 -15.33
CA GLU A 32 8.30 13.53 -15.75
C GLU A 32 8.28 12.42 -16.82
N LYS A 33 9.35 12.26 -17.62
CA LYS A 33 9.44 11.20 -18.65
C LYS A 33 9.77 9.80 -18.11
N VAL A 34 10.06 9.66 -16.81
CA VAL A 34 10.47 8.38 -16.20
C VAL A 34 9.50 7.91 -15.11
N GLY A 35 8.44 8.68 -14.80
CA GLY A 35 7.52 8.34 -13.72
C GLY A 35 8.19 8.35 -12.34
N LEU A 36 9.29 9.07 -12.19
CA LEU A 36 10.10 9.14 -10.97
C LEU A 36 9.50 10.17 -10.01
N SER A 37 9.11 9.74 -8.81
CA SER A 37 8.56 10.63 -7.78
C SER A 37 9.63 11.29 -6.91
N GLY A 38 10.88 10.83 -6.94
CA GLY A 38 12.00 11.43 -6.21
C GLY A 38 13.24 10.53 -6.13
N ILE A 39 14.37 11.12 -5.74
CA ILE A 39 15.64 10.43 -5.45
C ILE A 39 15.93 10.63 -3.96
N GLY A 40 16.20 9.54 -3.24
CA GLY A 40 16.52 9.56 -1.81
C GLY A 40 17.84 8.87 -1.51
N THR A 41 18.44 9.18 -0.36
CA THR A 41 19.60 8.45 0.16
C THR A 41 19.15 7.33 1.10
N GLU A 42 19.98 6.29 1.24
CA GLU A 42 19.75 5.21 2.23
C GLU A 42 19.65 5.77 3.65
N GLU A 43 20.51 6.73 4.02
CA GLU A 43 20.46 7.37 5.35
C GLU A 43 19.11 8.06 5.61
N TYR A 44 18.57 8.78 4.62
CA TYR A 44 17.24 9.38 4.76
C TYR A 44 16.15 8.32 4.86
N PHE A 45 16.28 7.24 4.08
CA PHE A 45 15.34 6.13 4.11
C PHE A 45 15.28 5.47 5.49
N GLU A 46 16.42 5.07 6.05
CA GLU A 46 16.50 4.40 7.35
C GLU A 46 16.04 5.28 8.51
N LYS A 47 16.25 6.60 8.40
CA LYS A 47 15.74 7.56 9.39
C LYS A 47 14.21 7.65 9.35
N ARG A 48 13.62 7.62 8.16
CA ARG A 48 12.18 7.82 7.98
C ARG A 48 11.38 6.53 8.16
N TYR A 49 11.87 5.41 7.65
CA TYR A 49 11.16 4.15 7.57
C TYR A 49 11.77 3.11 8.50
N THR A 50 10.93 2.47 9.30
CA THR A 50 11.31 1.33 10.14
C THR A 50 10.58 0.09 9.64
N GLU A 51 11.32 -0.98 9.31
CA GLU A 51 10.72 -2.25 8.89
C GLU A 51 9.82 -2.78 10.02
N ASP A 52 8.63 -3.23 9.65
CA ASP A 52 7.62 -3.75 10.57
C ASP A 52 7.15 -5.13 10.10
N THR A 53 6.46 -5.85 10.96
CA THR A 53 5.88 -7.16 10.65
C THR A 53 4.44 -7.21 11.09
N ILE A 54 3.61 -7.96 10.35
CA ILE A 54 2.23 -8.18 10.76
C ILE A 54 2.25 -9.23 11.87
N ASP A 55 1.72 -8.88 13.04
CA ASP A 55 1.53 -9.84 14.13
C ASP A 55 0.66 -11.01 13.66
N GLU A 56 1.18 -12.23 13.80
CA GLU A 56 0.54 -13.44 13.27
C GLU A 56 -0.87 -13.67 13.84
N SER A 57 -1.09 -13.36 15.12
CA SER A 57 -2.39 -13.55 15.76
C SER A 57 -3.43 -12.56 15.24
N ILE A 58 -3.00 -11.32 14.97
CA ILE A 58 -3.85 -10.30 14.35
C ILE A 58 -4.15 -10.68 12.90
N LEU A 59 -3.16 -11.16 12.16
CA LEU A 59 -3.34 -11.60 10.78
C LEU A 59 -4.31 -12.79 10.71
N GLU A 60 -4.15 -13.80 11.56
CA GLU A 60 -5.04 -14.96 11.62
C GLU A 60 -6.48 -14.53 11.89
N GLY A 61 -6.69 -13.64 12.88
CA GLY A 61 -8.02 -13.08 13.16
C GLY A 61 -8.58 -12.31 11.97
N THR A 62 -7.74 -11.56 11.25
CA THR A 62 -8.11 -10.81 10.05
C THR A 62 -8.58 -11.73 8.94
N LEU A 63 -7.81 -12.77 8.63
CA LEU A 63 -8.16 -13.73 7.58
C LEU A 63 -9.44 -14.50 7.93
N LYS A 64 -9.63 -14.88 9.20
CA LYS A 64 -10.87 -15.52 9.67
C LYS A 64 -12.10 -14.62 9.55
N MET A 65 -11.95 -13.32 9.77
CA MET A 65 -13.04 -12.36 9.58
C MET A 65 -13.46 -12.29 8.11
N ILE A 66 -12.49 -12.23 7.20
CA ILE A 66 -12.77 -12.23 5.75
C ILE A 66 -13.35 -13.57 5.31
N GLU A 67 -12.78 -14.68 5.76
CA GLU A 67 -13.30 -16.02 5.47
C GLU A 67 -14.73 -16.21 5.96
N GLY A 68 -15.06 -15.70 7.15
CA GLY A 68 -16.41 -15.77 7.73
C GLY A 68 -17.46 -14.92 7.00
N TYR A 69 -17.03 -13.88 6.27
CA TYR A 69 -17.93 -13.02 5.49
C TYR A 69 -18.72 -13.83 4.44
N PHE A 70 -18.03 -14.70 3.71
CA PHE A 70 -18.58 -15.48 2.61
C PHE A 70 -19.76 -16.38 3.02
N PRO A 71 -19.62 -17.31 3.99
CA PRO A 71 -20.74 -18.14 4.42
C PRO A 71 -21.85 -17.33 5.12
N ALA A 72 -21.51 -16.25 5.84
CA ALA A 72 -22.51 -15.37 6.46
C ALA A 72 -23.44 -14.72 5.42
N ASN A 73 -22.91 -14.45 4.21
CA ASN A 73 -23.65 -13.90 3.09
C ASN A 73 -24.14 -14.95 2.09
N LYS A 74 -23.83 -16.24 2.30
CA LYS A 74 -24.09 -17.34 1.34
C LYS A 74 -23.46 -17.09 -0.03
N ILE A 75 -22.25 -16.52 -0.01
CA ILE A 75 -21.43 -16.24 -1.18
C ILE A 75 -20.29 -17.26 -1.22
N GLU A 76 -19.96 -17.77 -2.40
CA GLU A 76 -18.74 -18.54 -2.61
C GLU A 76 -17.62 -17.58 -3.05
N PRO A 77 -16.41 -17.67 -2.44
CA PRO A 77 -15.27 -16.85 -2.87
C PRO A 77 -14.93 -17.12 -4.34
N GLU A 78 -14.69 -16.07 -5.12
CA GLU A 78 -14.23 -16.22 -6.51
C GLU A 78 -12.93 -17.00 -6.62
N ILE A 79 -12.00 -16.74 -5.69
CA ILE A 79 -10.70 -17.41 -5.58
C ILE A 79 -10.70 -18.26 -4.31
N LYS A 80 -10.58 -19.59 -4.47
CA LYS A 80 -10.63 -20.51 -3.32
C LYS A 80 -9.46 -20.36 -2.35
N SER A 81 -8.28 -20.00 -2.86
CA SER A 81 -7.08 -19.81 -2.04
C SER A 81 -6.07 -18.93 -2.78
N PRO A 82 -5.43 -17.95 -2.09
CA PRO A 82 -5.66 -17.59 -0.69
C PRO A 82 -6.93 -16.73 -0.52
N ILE A 83 -7.52 -16.72 0.69
CA ILE A 83 -8.80 -16.02 0.93
C ILE A 83 -8.67 -14.49 0.77
N ASN A 84 -7.50 -13.93 1.05
CA ASN A 84 -7.16 -12.52 0.88
C ASN A 84 -6.69 -12.16 -0.54
N HIS A 85 -6.98 -12.99 -1.54
CA HIS A 85 -6.77 -12.60 -2.93
C HIS A 85 -7.52 -11.29 -3.23
N PRO A 86 -6.94 -10.32 -3.97
CA PRO A 86 -7.54 -9.02 -4.25
C PRO A 86 -9.01 -9.09 -4.72
N LYS A 87 -9.32 -9.97 -5.70
CA LYS A 87 -10.71 -10.24 -6.12
C LYS A 87 -11.67 -10.60 -4.99
N ASN A 88 -11.25 -11.44 -4.06
CA ASN A 88 -12.09 -11.80 -2.92
C ASN A 88 -12.29 -10.61 -1.98
N LEU A 89 -11.25 -9.76 -1.80
CA LEU A 89 -11.38 -8.55 -1.00
C LEU A 89 -12.40 -7.59 -1.62
N ASP A 90 -12.37 -7.41 -2.94
CA ASP A 90 -13.39 -6.62 -3.66
C ASP A 90 -14.78 -7.25 -3.55
N GLN A 91 -14.86 -8.58 -3.63
CA GLN A 91 -16.12 -9.30 -3.43
C GLN A 91 -16.73 -9.02 -2.04
N THR A 92 -15.90 -8.79 -1.01
CA THR A 92 -16.43 -8.41 0.31
C THR A 92 -17.05 -7.01 0.34
N ILE A 93 -16.73 -6.16 -0.63
CA ILE A 93 -17.27 -4.82 -0.78
C ILE A 93 -18.52 -4.83 -1.66
N ASP A 94 -18.44 -5.51 -2.81
CA ASP A 94 -19.43 -5.41 -3.89
C ASP A 94 -20.61 -6.37 -3.72
N ASP A 95 -20.38 -7.57 -3.18
CA ASP A 95 -21.41 -8.58 -3.02
C ASP A 95 -21.97 -8.61 -1.59
N GLY A 96 -23.20 -9.11 -1.42
CA GLY A 96 -23.81 -9.28 -0.11
C GLY A 96 -24.22 -7.94 0.52
N PHE A 97 -24.09 -7.82 1.84
CA PHE A 97 -24.44 -6.59 2.56
C PHE A 97 -23.22 -5.67 2.85
N GLY A 98 -22.04 -6.04 2.37
CA GLY A 98 -20.79 -5.28 2.47
C GLY A 98 -20.00 -5.52 3.77
N PHE A 99 -18.67 -5.58 3.66
CA PHE A 99 -17.76 -5.92 4.74
C PHE A 99 -17.79 -4.93 5.92
N VAL A 100 -18.02 -3.64 5.63
CA VAL A 100 -18.16 -2.62 6.69
C VAL A 100 -19.38 -2.91 7.55
N LEU A 101 -20.52 -3.27 6.94
CA LEU A 101 -21.73 -3.61 7.69
C LEU A 101 -21.56 -4.93 8.46
N TYR A 102 -20.79 -5.88 7.90
CA TYR A 102 -20.40 -7.12 8.58
C TYR A 102 -19.60 -6.84 9.84
N CYS A 103 -18.57 -6.01 9.74
CA CYS A 103 -17.79 -5.56 10.89
C CYS A 103 -18.67 -4.83 11.92
N LYS A 104 -19.57 -3.95 11.48
CA LYS A 104 -20.50 -3.21 12.36
C LYS A 104 -21.41 -4.15 13.15
N ALA A 105 -21.88 -5.25 12.56
CA ALA A 105 -22.68 -6.26 13.26
C ALA A 105 -21.93 -6.95 14.42
N MET A 106 -20.59 -6.90 14.41
CA MET A 106 -19.71 -7.41 15.47
C MET A 106 -19.18 -6.31 16.39
N ASN A 107 -19.78 -5.12 16.38
CA ASN A 107 -19.34 -3.93 17.13
C ASN A 107 -17.93 -3.44 16.74
N MET A 108 -17.53 -3.66 15.49
CA MET A 108 -16.31 -3.10 14.93
C MET A 108 -16.65 -1.89 14.06
N ASP A 109 -15.94 -0.79 14.26
CA ASP A 109 -16.16 0.41 13.47
C ASP A 109 -15.56 0.29 12.06
N GLU A 110 -15.81 1.32 11.26
CA GLU A 110 -15.35 1.37 9.87
C GLU A 110 -13.82 1.42 9.76
N ASN A 111 -13.14 2.10 10.69
CA ASN A 111 -11.68 2.15 10.72
C ASN A 111 -11.09 0.76 10.98
N TYR A 112 -11.78 -0.06 11.78
CA TYR A 112 -11.41 -1.45 11.98
C TYR A 112 -11.56 -2.25 10.69
N ALA A 113 -12.67 -2.09 9.96
CA ALA A 113 -12.86 -2.74 8.65
C ALA A 113 -11.78 -2.35 7.64
N VAL A 114 -11.44 -1.05 7.56
CA VAL A 114 -10.32 -0.52 6.75
C VAL A 114 -9.02 -1.21 7.16
N GLY A 115 -8.74 -1.30 8.46
CA GLY A 115 -7.53 -1.95 8.97
C GLY A 115 -7.45 -3.43 8.60
N LEU A 116 -8.55 -4.17 8.74
CA LEU A 116 -8.61 -5.59 8.40
C LEU A 116 -8.34 -5.83 6.91
N LEU A 117 -9.02 -5.10 6.02
CA LEU A 117 -8.83 -5.25 4.58
C LEU A 117 -7.43 -4.83 4.13
N ALA A 118 -6.90 -3.73 4.69
CA ALA A 118 -5.53 -3.30 4.41
C ALA A 118 -4.49 -4.34 4.85
N MET A 119 -4.64 -4.94 6.05
CA MET A 119 -3.74 -5.99 6.52
C MET A 119 -3.83 -7.26 5.66
N ALA A 120 -5.03 -7.64 5.24
CA ALA A 120 -5.23 -8.80 4.38
C ALA A 120 -4.58 -8.59 3.00
N PHE A 121 -4.75 -7.41 2.41
CA PHE A 121 -4.07 -7.05 1.17
C PHE A 121 -2.54 -7.02 1.35
N ASN A 122 -2.06 -6.51 2.47
CA ASN A 122 -0.62 -6.51 2.77
C ASN A 122 -0.02 -7.91 2.81
N ASP A 123 -0.66 -8.82 3.55
CA ASP A 123 -0.23 -10.20 3.63
C ASP A 123 -0.15 -10.86 2.23
N PHE A 124 -1.14 -10.59 1.38
CA PHE A 124 -1.15 -11.08 0.01
C PHE A 124 0.03 -10.53 -0.81
N MET A 125 0.29 -9.22 -0.75
CA MET A 125 1.40 -8.58 -1.48
C MET A 125 2.77 -9.02 -0.97
N ILE A 126 2.94 -9.19 0.35
CA ILE A 126 4.17 -9.68 0.97
C ILE A 126 4.45 -11.11 0.51
N LYS A 127 3.47 -12.02 0.62
CA LYS A 127 3.67 -13.43 0.26
C LYS A 127 3.81 -13.67 -1.24
N THR A 128 3.09 -12.90 -2.06
CA THR A 128 3.07 -13.13 -3.52
C THR A 128 4.24 -12.44 -4.23
N HIS A 129 4.64 -11.25 -3.77
CA HIS A 129 5.60 -10.41 -4.46
C HIS A 129 6.81 -10.00 -3.62
N GLY A 130 6.90 -10.42 -2.36
CA GLY A 130 8.07 -10.11 -1.52
C GLY A 130 8.14 -8.65 -1.08
N PHE A 131 7.02 -7.92 -1.07
CA PHE A 131 6.98 -6.60 -0.44
C PHE A 131 7.37 -6.71 1.03
N LYS A 132 7.90 -5.61 1.55
CA LYS A 132 8.19 -5.43 2.97
C LYS A 132 7.34 -4.33 3.57
N LEU A 133 6.91 -4.53 4.80
CA LEU A 133 6.10 -3.56 5.54
C LEU A 133 7.01 -2.57 6.26
N TYR A 134 6.65 -1.29 6.21
CA TYR A 134 7.34 -0.23 6.91
C TYR A 134 6.38 0.70 7.64
N LEU A 135 6.81 1.16 8.80
CA LEU A 135 6.26 2.34 9.47
C LEU A 135 6.97 3.60 8.95
N ASP A 136 6.20 4.54 8.41
CA ASP A 136 6.67 5.87 8.01
C ASP A 136 6.51 6.84 9.18
N SER A 137 7.62 7.39 9.67
CA SER A 137 7.65 8.38 10.76
C SER A 137 7.36 9.81 10.30
N GLU A 138 7.46 10.10 9.00
CA GLU A 138 7.21 11.41 8.40
C GLU A 138 6.22 11.30 7.22
N PRO A 139 5.03 10.72 7.41
CA PRO A 139 4.11 10.50 6.31
C PRO A 139 3.51 11.82 5.82
N GLU A 140 3.42 11.99 4.50
CA GLU A 140 2.78 13.16 3.88
C GLU A 140 1.30 13.29 4.26
N TYR A 141 0.64 12.15 4.45
CA TYR A 141 -0.74 12.03 4.89
C TYR A 141 -0.85 10.97 5.98
N PRO A 142 -1.70 11.14 7.02
CA PRO A 142 -1.78 10.20 8.14
C PRO A 142 -2.02 8.74 7.74
N LEU A 143 -2.82 8.50 6.69
CA LEU A 143 -3.13 7.15 6.19
C LEU A 143 -1.94 6.45 5.51
N ARG A 144 -0.82 7.14 5.29
CA ARG A 144 0.42 6.59 4.72
C ARG A 144 1.42 6.13 5.77
N ALA A 145 1.10 6.24 7.06
CA ALA A 145 2.03 5.81 8.12
C ALA A 145 2.38 4.31 8.03
N MET A 146 1.52 3.48 7.43
CA MET A 146 1.87 2.13 7.01
C MET A 146 2.06 2.08 5.50
N THR A 147 3.24 1.66 5.08
CA THR A 147 3.65 1.62 3.68
C THR A 147 4.21 0.24 3.36
N LEU A 148 3.85 -0.33 2.22
CA LEU A 148 4.58 -1.47 1.66
C LEU A 148 5.61 -0.97 0.67
N LYS A 149 6.80 -1.58 0.68
CA LYS A 149 7.85 -1.26 -0.26
C LYS A 149 8.40 -2.51 -0.93
N TYR A 150 8.62 -2.43 -2.23
CA TYR A 150 9.34 -3.42 -3.02
C TYR A 150 10.60 -2.76 -3.57
N ASP A 151 11.73 -3.44 -3.45
CA ASP A 151 13.04 -2.98 -3.90
C ASP A 151 13.51 -3.86 -5.05
N ASN A 152 13.80 -3.21 -6.18
CA ASN A 152 14.49 -3.81 -7.31
C ASN A 152 15.84 -3.11 -7.53
N GLN A 153 16.86 -3.55 -6.80
CA GLN A 153 18.23 -3.04 -6.92
C GLN A 153 18.29 -1.51 -6.85
N GLY A 154 17.66 -0.95 -5.82
CA GLY A 154 17.65 0.48 -5.51
C GLY A 154 16.49 1.26 -6.14
N ALA A 155 15.79 0.71 -7.14
CA ALA A 155 14.50 1.26 -7.55
C ALA A 155 13.42 0.77 -6.59
N MET A 156 12.66 1.69 -5.99
CA MET A 156 11.63 1.32 -5.00
C MET A 156 10.23 1.64 -5.48
N LEU A 157 9.31 0.67 -5.33
CA LEU A 157 7.87 0.87 -5.46
C LEU A 157 7.26 0.95 -4.06
N SER A 158 6.49 2.00 -3.80
CA SER A 158 5.77 2.17 -2.52
C SER A 158 4.26 2.07 -2.73
N LEU A 159 3.58 1.36 -1.82
CA LEU A 159 2.12 1.28 -1.76
C LEU A 159 1.64 1.80 -0.41
N TYR A 160 0.45 2.40 -0.38
CA TYR A 160 -0.17 2.99 0.82
C TYR A 160 -1.50 2.27 1.11
N PRO A 161 -1.46 1.11 1.79
CA PRO A 161 -2.59 0.18 1.82
C PRO A 161 -3.81 0.70 2.54
N ILE A 162 -3.65 1.46 3.64
CA ILE A 162 -4.78 2.06 4.36
C ILE A 162 -5.45 3.14 3.52
N GLU A 163 -4.67 4.04 2.93
CA GLU A 163 -5.21 5.08 2.03
C GLU A 163 -5.98 4.43 0.87
N TYR A 164 -5.42 3.39 0.26
CA TYR A 164 -6.07 2.72 -0.85
C TYR A 164 -7.34 1.97 -0.42
N THR A 165 -7.29 1.26 0.70
CA THR A 165 -8.46 0.57 1.26
C THR A 165 -9.60 1.53 1.57
N ALA A 166 -9.29 2.72 2.08
CA ALA A 166 -10.30 3.75 2.30
C ALA A 166 -10.99 4.18 0.98
N LYS A 167 -10.24 4.25 -0.14
CA LYS A 167 -10.83 4.51 -1.47
C LYS A 167 -11.71 3.37 -1.94
N VAL A 168 -11.29 2.12 -1.71
CA VAL A 168 -12.07 0.93 -2.09
C VAL A 168 -13.41 0.90 -1.34
N ILE A 169 -13.41 1.11 -0.02
CA ILE A 169 -14.64 1.13 0.79
C ILE A 169 -15.60 2.26 0.35
N ASN A 170 -15.07 3.35 -0.20
CA ASN A 170 -15.87 4.44 -0.75
C ASN A 170 -16.26 4.26 -2.23
N TYR A 171 -16.04 3.07 -2.80
CA TYR A 171 -16.32 2.72 -4.20
C TYR A 171 -15.57 3.60 -5.22
N GLU A 172 -14.41 4.14 -4.84
CA GLU A 172 -13.55 4.95 -5.71
C GLU A 172 -12.44 4.13 -6.39
N ALA A 173 -12.23 2.89 -5.93
CA ALA A 173 -11.13 2.03 -6.31
C ALA A 173 -11.47 0.55 -6.09
N ASN A 174 -10.60 -0.34 -6.58
CA ASN A 174 -10.74 -1.79 -6.47
C ASN A 174 -9.34 -2.42 -6.25
N PHE A 175 -9.23 -3.38 -5.34
CA PHE A 175 -7.98 -4.05 -5.00
C PHE A 175 -7.41 -4.84 -6.17
N ASN A 176 -8.25 -5.56 -6.92
CA ASN A 176 -7.82 -6.34 -8.07
C ASN A 176 -7.27 -5.44 -9.19
N ASP A 177 -7.87 -4.28 -9.44
CA ASP A 177 -7.35 -3.32 -10.41
C ASP A 177 -5.98 -2.77 -10.00
N LEU A 178 -5.78 -2.48 -8.71
CA LEU A 178 -4.46 -2.10 -8.20
C LEU A 178 -3.46 -3.25 -8.36
N TYR A 179 -3.88 -4.46 -8.02
CA TYR A 179 -3.04 -5.65 -8.11
C TYR A 179 -2.54 -5.89 -9.53
N GLU A 180 -3.42 -5.87 -10.54
CA GLU A 180 -3.03 -6.09 -11.94
C GLU A 180 -2.08 -4.98 -12.44
N LYS A 181 -2.29 -3.73 -12.00
CA LYS A 181 -1.35 -2.63 -12.29
C LYS A 181 0.01 -2.85 -11.64
N ILE A 182 0.05 -3.26 -10.38
CA ILE A 182 1.30 -3.54 -9.67
C ILE A 182 2.03 -4.69 -10.35
N LYS A 183 1.34 -5.80 -10.61
CA LYS A 183 1.91 -6.96 -11.28
C LYS A 183 2.58 -6.59 -12.61
N THR A 184 1.88 -5.82 -13.44
CA THR A 184 2.41 -5.31 -14.71
C THR A 184 3.65 -4.43 -14.49
N ASN A 185 3.62 -3.55 -13.49
CA ASN A 185 4.74 -2.66 -13.19
C ASN A 185 5.95 -3.39 -12.64
N LEU A 186 5.76 -4.46 -11.85
CA LEU A 186 6.86 -5.26 -11.29
C LEU A 186 7.60 -6.02 -12.39
N GLU A 187 6.89 -6.54 -13.39
CA GLU A 187 7.49 -7.24 -14.54
C GLU A 187 8.43 -6.33 -15.37
N HIS A 188 8.18 -5.02 -15.35
CA HIS A 188 8.92 -4.02 -16.13
C HIS A 188 9.65 -3.01 -15.23
N MET A 189 9.85 -3.33 -13.96
CA MET A 189 10.43 -2.39 -13.01
C MET A 189 11.92 -2.21 -13.32
N PRO A 190 12.39 -0.97 -13.56
CA PRO A 190 13.81 -0.72 -13.80
C PRO A 190 14.62 -0.95 -12.53
N THR A 191 15.93 -1.07 -12.69
CA THR A 191 16.91 -0.95 -11.60
C THR A 191 17.32 0.51 -11.40
N SER A 192 18.06 0.81 -10.32
CA SER A 192 18.65 2.15 -10.15
C SER A 192 19.64 2.53 -11.27
N ASP A 193 20.38 1.55 -11.79
CA ASP A 193 21.31 1.75 -12.91
C ASP A 193 20.56 2.07 -14.20
N ASP A 194 19.46 1.37 -14.50
CA ASP A 194 18.63 1.66 -15.68
C ASP A 194 18.04 3.07 -15.63
N ILE A 195 17.62 3.50 -14.43
CA ILE A 195 17.15 4.87 -14.18
C ILE A 195 18.28 5.87 -14.45
N LEU A 196 19.47 5.59 -13.91
CA LEU A 196 20.64 6.47 -14.06
C LEU A 196 21.06 6.60 -15.53
N ASP A 197 21.14 5.48 -16.26
CA ASP A 197 21.49 5.47 -17.69
C ASP A 197 20.45 6.22 -18.52
N LYS A 198 19.15 6.06 -18.22
CA LYS A 198 18.09 6.84 -18.86
C LYS A 198 18.23 8.34 -18.59
N LEU A 199 18.55 8.74 -17.36
CA LEU A 199 18.80 10.16 -17.01
C LEU A 199 20.04 10.73 -17.69
N MET A 200 21.07 9.90 -17.90
CA MET A 200 22.28 10.29 -18.63
C MET A 200 22.12 10.23 -20.16
N GLY A 201 20.95 9.84 -20.68
CA GLY A 201 20.70 9.70 -22.11
C GLY A 201 21.46 8.53 -22.76
N LYS A 202 21.97 7.59 -21.97
CA LYS A 202 22.60 6.36 -22.46
C LYS A 202 21.50 5.35 -22.76
N THR A 203 20.87 5.45 -23.92
CA THR A 203 19.99 4.38 -24.40
C THR A 203 20.86 3.31 -25.04
N ASN A 204 20.72 2.05 -24.60
CA ASN A 204 21.35 0.91 -25.25
C ASN A 204 20.94 0.89 -26.72
N ASP A 205 21.91 1.14 -27.61
CA ASP A 205 21.77 1.15 -29.08
C ASP A 205 21.59 -0.30 -29.64
N SER A 206 21.08 -1.23 -28.84
CA SER A 206 20.99 -2.66 -29.19
C SER A 206 19.77 -3.04 -30.05
N ASP A 207 18.87 -2.11 -30.34
CA ASP A 207 17.68 -2.34 -31.19
C ASP A 207 17.79 -1.75 -32.61
N LYS A 208 19.01 -1.44 -33.08
CA LYS A 208 19.22 -0.91 -34.45
C LYS A 208 19.54 -1.95 -35.53
N ASP A 209 19.52 -3.24 -35.22
CA ASP A 209 19.75 -4.29 -36.21
C ASP A 209 18.58 -5.31 -36.22
N VAL A 210 17.46 -4.92 -36.84
CA VAL A 210 16.49 -5.86 -37.47
C VAL A 210 16.15 -5.34 -38.86
#